data_AF-A0A7J7NPC7-F1
#
_entry.id   AF-A0A7J7NPC7-F1
#
_cell.length_a   1.000
_cell.length_b   1.000
_cell.length_c   1.000
_cell.angle_alpha   90.00
_cell.angle_beta   90.00
_cell.angle_gamma   90.00
#
_symmetry.space_group_name_H-M   'P 1'
#
loop_
_entity.id
_entity.type
_entity.pdbx_description
1 polymer ?
#
loop_
_entity_poly.entity_id
_entity_poly.type
_entity_poly.pdbx_seq_one_letter_code
_entity_poly.pdbx_strand_id
1 'polypeptide(L)'
;MLVHIIPELLSVKTRELFLKNKASEPDREMGIIRRYEETGRHVRILTHEIKSTLDRQTILKTTLLELRRTLTLDECALWMSTRTGLELQIS
;
A
#
# COMPACT_ATOMS: atom_id res chain seq x y z
N MET A 1 -26.35 -50.88 -27.31
CA MET A 1 -25.71 -50.54 -26.01
C MET A 1 -24.77 -49.34 -26.10
N LEU A 2 -23.83 -49.28 -27.05
CA LEU A 2 -22.87 -48.14 -27.18
C LEU A 2 -23.54 -46.76 -27.33
N VAL A 3 -24.68 -46.67 -28.01
CA VAL A 3 -25.42 -45.42 -28.27
C VAL A 3 -25.96 -44.77 -26.98
N HIS A 4 -26.13 -45.54 -25.89
CA HIS A 4 -26.56 -45.01 -24.59
C HIS A 4 -25.38 -44.62 -23.67
N ILE A 5 -24.20 -45.19 -23.89
CA ILE A 5 -23.01 -44.98 -23.03
C ILE A 5 -22.26 -43.72 -23.43
N ILE A 6 -22.19 -43.42 -24.74
CA ILE A 6 -21.49 -42.24 -25.26
C ILE A 6 -22.05 -40.92 -24.66
N PRO A 7 -23.38 -40.69 -24.61
CA PRO A 7 -23.94 -39.50 -23.97
C PRO A 7 -23.58 -39.36 -22.49
N GLU A 8 -23.55 -40.46 -21.73
CA GLU A 8 -23.19 -40.42 -20.30
C GLU A 8 -21.71 -40.08 -20.09
N LEU A 9 -20.82 -40.67 -20.89
CA LEU A 9 -19.39 -40.38 -20.80
C LEU A 9 -19.08 -38.92 -21.17
N LEU A 10 -19.77 -38.38 -22.19
CA LEU A 10 -19.69 -36.96 -22.54
C LEU A 10 -20.16 -36.07 -21.38
N SER A 11 -21.29 -36.39 -20.74
CA SER A 11 -21.81 -35.67 -19.58
C SER A 11 -20.83 -35.64 -18.40
N VAL A 12 -20.22 -36.79 -18.08
CA VAL A 12 -19.19 -36.89 -17.05
C VAL A 12 -17.97 -36.04 -17.41
N LYS A 13 -17.52 -36.06 -18.67
CA LYS A 13 -16.38 -35.26 -19.13
C LYS A 13 -16.65 -33.75 -19.04
N THR A 14 -17.85 -33.32 -19.42
CA THR A 14 -18.27 -31.92 -19.30
C THR A 14 -18.28 -31.48 -17.84
N ARG A 15 -18.79 -32.31 -16.93
CA ARG A 15 -18.81 -32.03 -15.50
C ARG A 15 -17.42 -32.00 -14.89
N GLU A 16 -16.54 -32.92 -15.28
CA GLU A 16 -15.13 -32.94 -14.86
C GLU A 16 -14.43 -31.62 -15.26
N LEU A 17 -14.59 -31.19 -16.51
CA LEU A 17 -14.01 -29.96 -17.01
C LEU A 17 -14.55 -28.73 -16.27
N PHE A 18 -15.87 -28.67 -16.05
CA PHE A 18 -16.52 -27.59 -15.30
C PHE A 18 -15.97 -27.49 -13.86
N LEU A 19 -15.85 -28.63 -13.17
CA LEU A 19 -15.34 -28.68 -11.80
C LEU A 19 -13.87 -28.27 -11.73
N LYS A 20 -13.04 -28.69 -12.68
CA LYS A 20 -11.63 -28.25 -12.77
C LYS A 20 -11.50 -26.75 -12.97
N ASN A 21 -12.29 -26.18 -13.89
CA ASN A 21 -12.29 -24.75 -14.12
C ASN A 21 -12.72 -23.98 -12.86
N LYS A 22 -13.81 -24.42 -12.20
CA LYS A 22 -14.30 -23.83 -10.95
C LYS A 22 -13.28 -23.92 -9.81
N ALA A 23 -12.57 -25.02 -9.68
CA ALA A 23 -11.53 -25.17 -8.66
C ALA A 23 -10.33 -24.23 -8.88
N SER A 24 -10.05 -23.85 -10.13
CA SER A 24 -8.93 -22.95 -10.48
C SER A 24 -9.25 -21.45 -10.38
N GLU A 25 -10.53 -21.07 -10.33
CA GLU A 25 -10.95 -19.66 -10.22
C GLU A 25 -10.48 -19.00 -8.92
N PRO A 26 -10.67 -19.61 -7.72
CA PRO A 26 -10.21 -19.03 -6.45
C PRO A 26 -8.71 -18.79 -6.39
N ASP A 27 -7.90 -19.71 -6.93
CA ASP A 27 -6.44 -19.57 -6.95
C ASP A 27 -6.01 -18.37 -7.80
N ARG A 28 -6.69 -18.15 -8.94
CA ARG A 28 -6.43 -17.00 -9.80
C ARG A 28 -6.81 -15.69 -9.11
N GLU A 29 -7.97 -15.65 -8.45
CA GLU A 29 -8.42 -14.47 -7.69
C GLU A 29 -7.50 -14.17 -6.52
N MET A 30 -7.08 -15.18 -5.74
CA MET A 30 -6.08 -15.02 -4.69
C MET A 30 -4.74 -14.53 -5.24
N GLY A 31 -4.30 -15.01 -6.40
CA GLY A 31 -3.07 -14.55 -7.05
C GLY A 31 -3.13 -13.08 -7.49
N ILE A 32 -4.32 -12.56 -7.80
CA ILE A 32 -4.53 -11.13 -8.07
C ILE A 32 -4.47 -10.34 -6.76
N ILE A 33 -5.24 -10.75 -5.74
CA ILE A 33 -5.31 -10.07 -4.43
C ILE A 33 -3.92 -9.97 -3.80
N ARG A 34 -3.14 -11.06 -3.81
CA ARG A 34 -1.80 -11.09 -3.22
C ARG A 34 -0.84 -10.12 -3.90
N ARG A 35 -0.91 -9.98 -5.23
CA ARG A 35 -0.08 -9.02 -5.98
C ARG A 35 -0.45 -7.58 -5.65
N TYR A 36 -1.73 -7.28 -5.50
CA TYR A 36 -2.18 -5.95 -5.07
C TYR A 36 -1.72 -5.62 -3.65
N GLU A 37 -1.83 -6.57 -2.72
CA GLU A 37 -1.39 -6.40 -1.34
C GLU A 37 0.12 -6.17 -1.26
N GLU A 38 0.91 -6.97 -1.98
CA GLU A 38 2.36 -6.83 -2.06
C GLU A 38 2.78 -5.50 -2.69
N THR A 39 2.10 -5.06 -3.75
CA THR A 39 2.32 -3.74 -4.36
C THR A 39 2.00 -2.63 -3.35
N GLY A 40 0.88 -2.72 -2.63
CA GLY A 40 0.51 -1.77 -1.60
C GLY A 40 1.52 -1.71 -0.44
N ARG A 41 2.08 -2.85 -0.06
CA ARG A 41 3.17 -2.95 0.93
C ARG A 41 4.41 -2.20 0.44
N HIS A 42 4.85 -2.45 -0.79
CA HIS A 42 6.02 -1.78 -1.37
C HIS A 42 5.84 -0.27 -1.50
N VAL A 43 4.68 0.20 -1.97
CA VAL A 43 4.37 1.64 -2.04
C VAL A 43 4.44 2.29 -0.65
N ARG A 44 3.93 1.61 0.38
CA ARG A 44 3.95 2.14 1.76
C ARG A 44 5.37 2.22 2.33
N ILE A 45 6.19 1.20 2.09
CA ILE A 45 7.61 1.19 2.48
C ILE A 45 8.33 2.36 1.80
N LEU A 46 8.23 2.47 0.47
CA LEU A 46 8.91 3.52 -0.27
C LEU A 46 8.43 4.93 0.14
N THR A 47 7.13 5.11 0.37
CA THR A 47 6.59 6.37 0.87
C THR A 47 7.18 6.73 2.24
N HIS A 48 7.38 5.73 3.11
CA HIS A 48 8.01 5.93 4.40
C HIS A 48 9.48 6.31 4.25
N GLU A 49 10.23 5.63 3.38
CA GLU A 49 11.65 5.92 3.10
C GLU A 49 11.86 7.32 2.51
N ILE A 50 11.00 7.76 1.60
CA ILE A 50 11.02 9.13 1.05
C ILE A 50 10.73 10.14 2.17
N LYS A 51 9.72 9.88 3.01
CA LYS A 51 9.41 10.75 4.16
C LYS A 51 10.52 10.78 5.21
N SER A 52 11.29 9.70 5.34
CA SER A 52 12.41 9.64 6.29
C SER A 52 13.69 10.30 5.77
N THR A 53 13.86 10.38 4.44
CA THR A 53 15.01 11.05 3.81
C THR A 53 14.81 12.55 3.66
N LEU A 54 13.55 13.02 3.66
CA LEU A 54 13.23 14.41 3.94
C LEU A 54 13.62 14.71 5.40
N ASP A 55 14.77 15.35 5.59
CA ASP A 55 15.23 15.72 6.92
C ASP A 55 14.22 16.69 7.55
N ARG A 56 13.42 16.16 8.49
CA ARG A 56 12.41 16.91 9.24
C ARG A 56 13.03 18.16 9.83
N GLN A 57 14.25 18.08 10.35
CA GLN A 57 14.89 19.21 11.00
C GLN A 57 15.21 20.32 9.99
N THR A 58 15.74 19.97 8.82
CA THR A 58 15.94 20.90 7.71
C THR A 58 14.63 21.54 7.29
N ILE A 59 13.57 20.76 7.04
CA ILE A 59 12.26 21.31 6.62
C ILE A 59 11.73 22.31 7.64
N LEU A 60 11.73 21.96 8.92
CA LEU A 60 11.19 22.82 9.98
C LEU A 60 12.04 24.07 10.16
N LYS A 61 13.36 23.93 10.19
CA LYS A 61 14.29 25.05 10.32
C LYS A 61 14.16 26.03 9.16
N THR A 62 14.13 25.53 7.92
CA THR A 62 13.99 26.39 6.73
C THR A 62 12.62 27.07 6.71
N THR A 63 11.55 26.35 7.04
CA THR A 63 10.19 26.91 7.10
C THR A 63 10.08 28.01 8.15
N LEU A 64 10.61 27.79 9.35
CA LEU A 64 10.57 28.74 10.46
C LEU A 64 11.37 30.01 10.14
N LEU A 65 12.54 29.87 9.52
CA LEU A 65 13.37 31.01 9.12
C LEU A 65 12.66 31.87 8.05
N GLU A 66 12.05 31.24 7.04
CA GLU A 66 11.33 31.95 5.98
C GLU A 66 10.05 32.61 6.50
N LEU A 67 9.32 31.96 7.42
CA LEU A 67 8.16 32.57 8.09
C LEU A 67 8.56 33.78 8.93
N ARG A 68 9.63 33.68 9.72
CA ARG A 68 10.16 34.79 10.52
C ARG A 68 10.50 35.99 9.63
N ARG A 69 11.17 35.75 8.50
CA ARG A 69 11.52 36.79 7.51
C ARG A 69 10.27 37.42 6.88
N THR A 70 9.34 36.59 6.42
CA THR A 70 8.11 37.03 5.72
C THR A 70 7.21 37.87 6.63
N LEU A 71 7.16 37.52 7.92
CA LEU A 71 6.32 38.18 8.91
C LEU A 71 7.08 39.25 9.72
N THR A 72 8.36 39.48 9.42
CA THR A 72 9.22 40.43 10.15
C THR A 72 9.18 40.23 11.68
N LEU A 73 9.27 38.98 12.12
CA LEU A 73 9.26 38.63 13.54
C LEU A 73 10.68 38.64 14.11
N ASP A 74 10.83 39.14 15.34
CA ASP A 74 12.10 39.10 16.06
C ASP A 74 12.49 37.66 16.45
N GLU A 75 11.52 36.84 16.84
CA GLU A 75 11.70 35.43 17.15
C GLU A 75 10.52 34.60 16.64
N CYS A 76 10.78 33.36 16.25
CA CYS A 76 9.76 32.39 15.90
C CYS A 76 10.14 31.04 16.55
N ALA A 77 9.15 30.34 17.10
CA ALA A 77 9.35 29.03 17.69
C ALA A 77 8.27 28.07 17.20
N LEU A 78 8.64 26.82 16.95
CA LEU A 78 7.70 25.79 16.53
C LEU A 78 7.51 24.78 17.66
N TRP A 79 6.25 24.53 18.00
CA TRP A 79 5.86 23.45 18.91
C TRP A 79 5.24 22.30 18.12
N MET A 80 5.82 21.11 18.22
CA MET A 80 5.21 19.88 17.70
C MET A 80 5.30 18.74 18.70
N SER A 81 4.19 18.03 18.87
CA SER A 81 4.16 16.76 19.59
C SER A 81 4.84 15.70 18.73
N THR A 82 5.91 15.07 19.23
CA THR A 82 6.48 13.86 18.64
C THR A 82 5.99 12.64 19.41
N ARG A 83 6.07 11.43 18.80
CA ARG A 83 5.73 10.16 19.46
C ARG A 83 6.55 9.88 20.73
N THR A 84 7.65 10.61 20.94
CA THR A 84 8.57 10.46 22.09
C THR A 84 8.55 11.63 23.07
N GLY A 85 7.72 12.66 22.86
CA GLY A 85 7.61 13.83 23.74
C GLY A 85 7.58 15.18 23.00
N LEU A 86 7.57 16.28 23.76
CA LEU A 86 7.63 17.67 23.25
C LEU A 86 9.10 18.04 22.94
N GLU A 87 9.40 18.41 21.68
CA GLU A 87 10.67 19.04 21.30
C GLU A 87 10.45 20.53 21.02
N LEU A 88 11.21 21.40 21.67
CA LEU A 88 11.24 22.85 21.40
C LEU A 88 12.46 23.19 20.54
N GLN A 89 12.22 23.84 19.41
CA GLN A 89 13.27 24.46 18.61
C GLN A 89 13.11 25.98 18.55
N ILE A 90 14.22 26.68 18.78
CA ILE A 90 14.33 28.14 18.83
C ILE A 90 15.34 28.56 17.74
N SER A 91 15.05 29.60 16.94
CA SER A 91 15.96 30.14 15.90
C SER A 91 15.78 31.64 15.65
#